data_AF-A0A2P4SHQ7-F1
#
_entry.id   AF-A0A2P4SHQ7-F1
#
_cell.length_a   1.000
_cell.length_b   1.000
_cell.length_c   1.000
_cell.angle_alpha   90.00
_cell.angle_beta   90.00
_cell.angle_gamma   90.00
#
_symmetry.space_group_name_H-M   'P 1'
#
loop_
_entity.id
_entity.type
_entity.pdbx_description
1 polymer ?
#
loop_
_entity_poly.entity_id
_entity_poly.type
_entity_poly.pdbx_seq_one_letter_code
_entity_poly.pdbx_strand_id
1 'polypeptide(L)'
;WSNKKNVPKLGDVNSSFEEVDAFYSFWYNFDSWREFSYLDEEEKEKAECRDERRWIEKQNRAARALRKKEEMNRIRILVDNAYSCDPRIKKFKEEEKAKKEAEKKAKVEAKRKEQEAKEKQRQAELEAARLAKEKEEEEVRQQALVAKKEKEIQKKAIKKERQKLRTTCKNWNYFSDNEADCVKMMEEVEKLCDRLELASLQCLNEALTSTTREGGKAAVVKQIEEINEQIRREKEEAEARMRQATKSSEKSTTGGGGGSKNWPEDDLQLLIKAVNLFPAGTNS
;
A
#
# COMPACT_ATOMS: atom_id res chain seq x y z
N TRP A 1 -21.31 -68.65 -12.84
CA TRP A 1 -20.24 -68.68 -13.87
C TRP A 1 -19.05 -67.77 -13.57
N SER A 2 -18.85 -67.24 -12.36
CA SER A 2 -17.68 -66.39 -12.09
C SER A 2 -16.42 -67.21 -11.81
N ASN A 3 -15.27 -66.77 -12.31
CA ASN A 3 -13.95 -67.27 -11.94
C ASN A 3 -13.54 -66.88 -10.51
N LYS A 4 -14.06 -65.75 -10.00
CA LYS A 4 -13.78 -65.26 -8.65
C LYS A 4 -14.79 -65.87 -7.66
N LYS A 5 -14.29 -66.38 -6.54
CA LYS A 5 -15.11 -67.06 -5.52
C LYS A 5 -15.94 -66.11 -4.65
N ASN A 6 -15.35 -64.99 -4.24
CA ASN A 6 -15.99 -64.03 -3.36
C ASN A 6 -16.71 -62.96 -4.18
N VAL A 7 -17.97 -63.24 -4.53
CA VAL A 7 -18.83 -62.33 -5.28
C VAL A 7 -19.55 -61.39 -4.30
N PRO A 8 -19.39 -60.06 -4.40
CA PRO A 8 -20.15 -59.12 -3.59
C PRO A 8 -21.66 -59.28 -3.82
N LYS A 9 -22.44 -59.11 -2.75
CA LYS A 9 -23.90 -59.13 -2.83
C LYS A 9 -24.40 -57.77 -3.31
N LEU A 10 -25.59 -57.74 -3.93
CA LEU A 10 -26.23 -56.50 -4.36
C LEU A 10 -26.53 -55.56 -3.17
N GLY A 11 -26.73 -56.13 -1.99
CA GLY A 11 -27.03 -55.38 -0.77
C GLY A 11 -28.52 -55.03 -0.64
N ASP A 12 -28.79 -54.04 0.21
CA ASP A 12 -30.13 -53.49 0.47
C ASP A 12 -30.14 -51.97 0.26
N VAL A 13 -31.27 -51.33 0.57
CA VAL A 13 -31.47 -49.88 0.41
C VAL A 13 -30.53 -49.05 1.29
N ASN A 14 -30.04 -49.62 2.38
CA ASN A 14 -29.18 -48.96 3.38
C ASN A 14 -27.69 -49.31 3.20
N SER A 15 -27.33 -50.13 2.21
CA SER A 15 -25.94 -50.44 1.90
C SER A 15 -25.13 -49.16 1.64
N SER A 16 -23.89 -49.16 2.13
CA SER A 16 -23.01 -48.01 2.00
C SER A 16 -22.57 -47.79 0.55
N PHE A 17 -22.08 -46.59 0.24
CA PHE A 17 -21.54 -46.30 -1.09
C PHE A 17 -20.43 -47.28 -1.47
N GLU A 18 -19.54 -47.60 -0.53
CA GLU A 18 -18.41 -48.52 -0.73
C GLU A 18 -18.87 -49.94 -1.06
N GLU A 19 -19.92 -50.43 -0.39
CA GLU A 19 -20.48 -51.75 -0.67
C GLU A 19 -21.12 -51.83 -2.06
N VAL A 20 -21.86 -50.79 -2.43
CA VAL A 20 -22.51 -50.67 -3.75
C VAL A 20 -21.44 -50.52 -4.84
N ASP A 21 -20.42 -49.70 -4.63
CA ASP A 21 -19.31 -49.50 -5.55
C ASP A 21 -18.49 -50.79 -5.74
N ALA A 22 -18.20 -51.51 -4.66
CA ALA A 22 -17.53 -52.81 -4.73
C ALA A 22 -18.33 -53.84 -5.54
N PHE A 23 -19.66 -53.85 -5.39
CA PHE A 23 -20.55 -54.70 -6.18
C PHE A 23 -20.47 -54.38 -7.67
N TYR A 24 -20.68 -53.12 -8.06
CA TYR A 24 -20.63 -52.73 -9.47
C TYR A 24 -19.22 -52.89 -10.05
N SER A 25 -18.18 -52.56 -9.30
CA SER A 25 -16.78 -52.77 -9.70
C SER A 25 -16.47 -54.24 -9.96
N PHE A 26 -17.02 -55.16 -9.18
CA PHE A 26 -16.88 -56.59 -9.43
C PHE A 26 -17.55 -56.99 -10.76
N TRP A 27 -18.78 -56.55 -11.01
CA TRP A 27 -19.54 -56.92 -12.20
C TRP A 27 -19.05 -56.24 -13.47
N TYR A 28 -18.53 -55.03 -13.39
CA TYR A 28 -17.83 -54.38 -14.50
C TYR A 28 -16.54 -55.10 -14.87
N ASN A 29 -15.89 -55.75 -13.91
CA ASN A 29 -14.69 -56.58 -14.09
C ASN A 29 -15.02 -58.08 -13.99
N PHE A 30 -16.24 -58.46 -14.42
CA PHE A 30 -16.71 -59.84 -14.34
C PHE A 30 -15.90 -60.74 -15.28
N ASP A 31 -15.39 -61.83 -14.72
CA ASP A 31 -14.67 -62.85 -15.46
C ASP A 31 -15.37 -64.20 -15.29
N SER A 32 -15.59 -64.87 -16.41
CA SER A 32 -16.46 -66.05 -16.51
C SER A 32 -15.69 -67.29 -16.96
N TRP A 33 -15.87 -68.40 -16.25
CA TRP A 33 -15.42 -69.72 -16.71
C TRP A 33 -16.36 -70.33 -17.75
N ARG A 34 -17.50 -69.69 -18.06
CA ARG A 34 -18.45 -70.22 -19.05
C ARG A 34 -17.75 -70.40 -20.40
N GLU A 35 -17.82 -71.62 -20.92
CA GLU A 35 -17.36 -71.97 -22.26
C GLU A 35 -18.53 -72.33 -23.17
N PHE A 36 -18.30 -72.23 -24.49
CA PHE A 36 -19.32 -72.44 -25.53
C PHE A 36 -18.95 -73.62 -26.45
N SER A 37 -18.15 -74.56 -25.95
CA SER A 37 -17.70 -75.78 -26.65
C SER A 37 -18.85 -76.67 -27.12
N TYR A 38 -19.97 -76.68 -26.40
CA TYR A 38 -21.18 -77.41 -26.78
C TYR A 38 -21.91 -76.82 -28.00
N LEU A 39 -21.49 -75.66 -28.50
CA LEU A 39 -22.03 -75.01 -29.70
C LEU A 39 -21.00 -74.99 -30.85
N ASP A 40 -19.96 -75.82 -30.76
CA ASP A 40 -18.99 -76.00 -31.84
C ASP A 40 -19.70 -76.77 -32.98
N GLU A 41 -19.72 -76.19 -34.18
CA GLU A 41 -20.50 -76.70 -35.33
C GLU A 41 -19.85 -77.93 -35.98
N GLU A 42 -18.52 -78.00 -35.96
CA GLU A 42 -17.73 -79.04 -36.61
C GLU A 42 -17.04 -79.95 -35.58
N GLU A 43 -17.30 -81.25 -35.64
CA GLU A 43 -16.63 -82.24 -34.79
C GLU A 43 -15.21 -82.52 -35.32
N LYS A 44 -14.20 -82.19 -34.51
CA LYS A 44 -12.78 -82.43 -34.83
C LYS A 44 -12.43 -83.90 -35.15
N GLU A 45 -13.31 -84.84 -34.78
CA GLU A 45 -13.15 -86.28 -35.01
C GLU A 45 -13.53 -86.69 -36.44
N LYS A 46 -14.29 -85.86 -37.16
CA LYS A 46 -14.67 -86.07 -38.57
C LYS A 46 -13.59 -85.62 -39.57
N ALA A 47 -12.52 -84.99 -39.10
CA ALA A 47 -11.42 -84.52 -39.94
C ALA A 47 -10.61 -85.69 -40.53
N GLU A 48 -10.44 -85.71 -41.85
CA GLU A 48 -9.71 -86.75 -42.60
C GLU A 48 -8.19 -86.57 -42.49
N CYS A 49 -7.71 -85.35 -42.26
CA CYS A 49 -6.28 -85.05 -42.13
C CYS A 49 -5.94 -84.12 -40.95
N ARG A 50 -4.64 -84.06 -40.61
CA ARG A 50 -4.12 -83.22 -39.50
C ARG A 50 -4.40 -81.73 -39.71
N ASP A 51 -4.29 -81.26 -40.94
CA ASP A 51 -4.46 -79.83 -41.26
C ASP A 51 -5.93 -79.41 -41.20
N GLU A 52 -6.83 -80.29 -41.64
CA GLU A 52 -8.28 -80.11 -41.49
C GLU A 52 -8.68 -80.07 -40.02
N ARG A 53 -8.13 -80.96 -39.18
CA ARG A 53 -8.37 -80.91 -37.72
C ARG A 53 -7.93 -79.58 -37.11
N ARG A 54 -6.75 -79.07 -37.50
CA ARG A 54 -6.26 -77.76 -37.05
C ARG A 54 -7.15 -76.61 -37.54
N TRP A 55 -7.67 -76.71 -38.75
CA TRP A 55 -8.57 -75.71 -39.32
C TRP A 55 -9.92 -75.68 -38.59
N ILE A 56 -10.53 -76.85 -38.34
CA ILE A 56 -11.76 -77.00 -37.55
C ILE A 56 -11.57 -76.44 -36.13
N GLU A 57 -10.48 -76.79 -35.44
CA GLU A 57 -10.18 -76.25 -34.11
C GLU A 57 -10.01 -74.73 -34.11
N LYS A 58 -9.44 -74.16 -35.18
CA LYS A 58 -9.28 -72.71 -35.34
C LYS A 58 -10.63 -72.02 -35.54
N GLN A 59 -11.51 -72.58 -36.38
CA GLN A 59 -12.87 -72.07 -36.60
C GLN A 59 -13.69 -72.13 -35.30
N ASN A 60 -13.72 -73.28 -34.64
CA ASN A 60 -14.43 -73.45 -33.37
C ASN A 60 -13.88 -72.52 -32.28
N ARG A 61 -12.56 -72.31 -32.21
CA ARG A 61 -11.97 -71.32 -31.29
C ARG A 61 -12.43 -69.90 -31.58
N ALA A 62 -12.50 -69.51 -32.86
CA ALA A 62 -12.98 -68.18 -33.26
C ALA A 62 -14.47 -68.00 -32.94
N ALA A 63 -15.31 -68.99 -33.24
CA ALA A 63 -16.73 -68.98 -32.91
C ALA A 63 -16.99 -68.89 -31.40
N ARG A 64 -16.26 -69.67 -30.58
CA ARG A 64 -16.31 -69.57 -29.13
C ARG A 64 -15.87 -68.21 -28.60
N ALA A 65 -14.82 -67.62 -29.18
CA ALA A 65 -14.35 -66.29 -28.80
C ALA A 65 -15.41 -65.22 -29.11
N LEU A 66 -16.08 -65.30 -30.26
CA LEU A 66 -17.17 -64.40 -30.63
C LEU A 66 -18.35 -64.51 -29.64
N ARG A 67 -18.82 -65.73 -29.36
CA ARG A 67 -19.91 -65.93 -28.38
C ARG A 67 -19.54 -65.50 -26.97
N LYS A 68 -18.27 -65.69 -26.56
CA LYS A 68 -17.78 -65.17 -25.28
C LYS A 68 -17.80 -63.64 -25.25
N LYS A 69 -17.43 -62.97 -26.35
CA LYS A 69 -17.50 -61.51 -26.47
C LYS A 69 -18.94 -61.00 -26.41
N GLU A 70 -19.87 -61.65 -27.11
CA GLU A 70 -21.30 -61.31 -27.08
C GLU A 70 -21.90 -61.48 -25.69
N GLU A 71 -21.59 -62.57 -24.99
CA GLU A 71 -22.05 -62.80 -23.62
C GLU A 71 -21.48 -61.74 -22.66
N MET A 72 -20.19 -61.38 -22.78
CA MET A 72 -19.61 -60.31 -21.97
C MET A 72 -20.27 -58.96 -22.25
N ASN A 73 -20.61 -58.67 -23.52
CA ASN A 73 -21.34 -57.46 -23.88
C ASN A 73 -22.76 -57.47 -23.29
N ARG A 74 -23.47 -58.60 -23.37
CA ARG A 74 -24.80 -58.78 -22.77
C ARG A 74 -24.76 -58.52 -21.26
N ILE A 75 -23.76 -59.05 -20.55
CA ILE A 75 -23.56 -58.82 -19.11
C ILE A 75 -23.26 -57.34 -18.85
N ARG A 76 -22.39 -56.70 -19.64
CA ARG A 76 -22.10 -55.26 -19.47
C ARG A 76 -23.34 -54.39 -19.63
N ILE A 77 -24.14 -54.61 -20.67
CA ILE A 77 -25.40 -53.90 -20.89
C ILE A 77 -26.36 -54.12 -19.71
N LEU A 78 -26.47 -55.34 -19.20
CA LEU A 78 -27.28 -55.64 -18.01
C LEU A 78 -26.80 -54.82 -16.80
N VAL A 79 -25.49 -54.77 -16.56
CA VAL A 79 -24.89 -54.03 -15.44
C VAL A 79 -25.11 -52.52 -15.59
N ASP A 80 -24.96 -51.98 -16.80
CA ASP A 80 -25.22 -50.56 -17.10
C ASP A 80 -26.69 -50.18 -16.83
N ASN A 81 -27.62 -51.05 -17.26
CA ASN A 81 -29.04 -50.87 -16.99
C ASN A 81 -29.34 -50.95 -15.49
N ALA A 82 -28.73 -51.89 -14.76
CA ALA A 82 -28.89 -51.98 -13.32
C ALA A 82 -28.33 -50.74 -12.62
N TYR A 83 -27.14 -50.27 -13.01
CA TYR A 83 -26.48 -49.09 -12.43
C TYR A 83 -27.26 -47.80 -12.68
N SER A 84 -27.83 -47.63 -13.87
CA SER A 84 -28.66 -46.47 -14.21
C SER A 84 -30.02 -46.45 -13.49
N CYS A 85 -30.56 -47.63 -13.19
CA CYS A 85 -31.84 -47.76 -12.49
C CYS A 85 -31.71 -47.79 -10.96
N ASP A 86 -30.53 -48.08 -10.39
CA ASP A 86 -30.35 -48.22 -8.93
C ASP A 86 -30.64 -46.89 -8.19
N PRO A 87 -31.64 -46.86 -7.28
CA PRO A 87 -31.97 -45.67 -6.51
C PRO A 87 -30.83 -45.16 -5.62
N ARG A 88 -29.97 -46.05 -5.11
CA ARG A 88 -28.85 -45.69 -4.23
C ARG A 88 -27.80 -44.92 -5.00
N ILE A 89 -27.46 -45.37 -6.22
CA ILE A 89 -26.54 -44.66 -7.12
C ILE A 89 -27.07 -43.27 -7.47
N LYS A 90 -28.38 -43.13 -7.72
CA LYS A 90 -28.99 -41.81 -7.96
C LYS A 90 -28.84 -40.90 -6.75
N LYS A 91 -29.17 -41.39 -5.56
CA LYS A 91 -29.02 -40.67 -4.29
C LYS A 91 -27.58 -40.23 -4.06
N PHE A 92 -26.60 -41.12 -4.20
CA PHE A 92 -25.19 -40.78 -4.03
C PHE A 92 -24.70 -39.72 -5.03
N LYS A 93 -25.15 -39.79 -6.29
CA LYS A 93 -24.83 -38.76 -7.30
C LYS A 93 -25.42 -37.39 -6.95
N GLU A 94 -26.66 -37.37 -6.44
CA GLU A 94 -27.31 -36.14 -6.00
C GLU A 94 -26.63 -35.54 -4.75
N GLU A 95 -26.27 -36.37 -3.77
CA GLU A 95 -25.54 -35.95 -2.57
C GLU A 95 -24.16 -35.40 -2.90
N GLU A 96 -23.39 -36.08 -3.76
CA GLU A 96 -22.07 -35.59 -4.20
C GLU A 96 -22.19 -34.27 -4.98
N LYS A 97 -23.22 -34.13 -5.83
CA LYS A 97 -23.48 -32.87 -6.54
C LYS A 97 -23.85 -31.77 -5.55
N ALA A 98 -24.75 -32.04 -4.60
CA ALA A 98 -25.16 -31.09 -3.57
C ALA A 98 -23.99 -30.66 -2.69
N LYS A 99 -23.11 -31.59 -2.29
CA LYS A 99 -21.90 -31.30 -1.51
C LYS A 99 -20.94 -30.39 -2.27
N LYS A 100 -20.67 -30.69 -3.55
CA LYS A 100 -19.81 -29.84 -4.40
C LYS A 100 -20.41 -28.45 -4.63
N GLU A 101 -21.74 -28.36 -4.82
CA GLU A 101 -22.43 -27.08 -4.94
C GLU A 101 -22.41 -26.29 -3.62
N ALA A 102 -22.60 -26.94 -2.48
CA ALA A 102 -22.53 -26.33 -1.16
C ALA A 102 -21.11 -25.83 -0.85
N GLU A 103 -20.08 -26.62 -1.15
CA GLU A 103 -18.68 -26.22 -0.99
C GLU A 103 -18.34 -25.01 -1.88
N LYS A 104 -18.78 -25.02 -3.14
CA LYS A 104 -18.61 -23.89 -4.05
C LYS A 104 -19.33 -22.64 -3.54
N LYS A 105 -20.58 -22.76 -3.07
CA LYS A 105 -21.35 -21.65 -2.49
C LYS A 105 -20.68 -21.10 -1.23
N ALA A 106 -20.23 -21.97 -0.32
CA ALA A 106 -19.52 -21.59 0.89
C ALA A 106 -18.23 -20.83 0.58
N LYS A 107 -17.45 -21.30 -0.40
CA LYS A 107 -16.22 -20.62 -0.85
C LYS A 107 -16.50 -19.24 -1.46
N VAL A 108 -17.56 -19.12 -2.27
CA VAL A 108 -17.98 -17.84 -2.86
C VAL A 108 -18.46 -16.87 -1.79
N GLU A 109 -19.28 -17.34 -0.83
CA GLU A 109 -19.79 -16.51 0.26
C GLU A 109 -18.68 -16.06 1.21
N ALA A 110 -17.74 -16.95 1.57
CA ALA A 110 -16.58 -16.59 2.38
C ALA A 110 -15.74 -15.50 1.71
N LYS A 111 -15.46 -15.64 0.40
CA LYS A 111 -14.74 -14.62 -0.36
C LYS A 111 -15.50 -13.30 -0.43
N ARG A 112 -16.83 -13.33 -0.60
CA ARG A 112 -17.66 -12.11 -0.60
C ARG A 112 -17.61 -11.40 0.75
N LYS A 113 -17.76 -12.12 1.85
CA LYS A 113 -17.68 -11.55 3.22
C LYS A 113 -16.31 -10.94 3.50
N GLU A 114 -15.23 -11.57 3.07
CA GLU A 114 -13.87 -11.02 3.20
C GLU A 114 -13.69 -9.72 2.39
N GLN A 115 -14.20 -9.68 1.16
CA GLN A 115 -14.16 -8.49 0.31
C GLN A 115 -14.98 -7.34 0.90
N GLU A 116 -16.21 -7.61 1.36
CA GLU A 116 -17.07 -6.62 2.02
C GLU A 116 -16.44 -6.08 3.31
N ALA A 117 -15.80 -6.94 4.12
CA ALA A 117 -15.09 -6.51 5.32
C ALA A 117 -13.89 -5.61 5.00
N LYS A 118 -13.09 -5.97 3.98
CA LYS A 118 -11.93 -5.18 3.54
C LYS A 118 -12.35 -3.83 2.96
N GLU A 119 -13.44 -3.79 2.19
CA GLU A 119 -13.98 -2.56 1.65
C GLU A 119 -14.51 -1.64 2.75
N LYS A 120 -15.26 -2.19 3.73
CA LYS A 120 -15.73 -1.43 4.89
C LYS A 120 -14.57 -0.87 5.72
N GLN A 121 -13.51 -1.64 5.91
CA GLN A 121 -12.30 -1.17 6.60
C GLN A 121 -11.61 -0.04 5.83
N ARG A 122 -11.47 -0.17 4.51
CA ARG A 122 -10.88 0.87 3.66
C ARG A 122 -11.71 2.16 3.67
N GLN A 123 -13.03 2.06 3.65
CA GLN A 123 -13.93 3.22 3.73
C GLN A 123 -13.80 3.92 5.10
N ALA A 124 -13.75 3.16 6.20
CA ALA A 124 -13.55 3.72 7.54
C ALA A 124 -12.19 4.42 7.69
N GLU A 125 -11.12 3.87 7.11
CA GLU A 125 -9.78 4.48 7.12
C GLU A 125 -9.75 5.78 6.29
N LEU A 126 -10.40 5.80 5.13
CA LEU A 126 -10.51 7.01 4.30
C LEU A 126 -11.32 8.11 4.99
N GLU A 127 -12.43 7.77 5.65
CA GLU A 127 -13.20 8.75 6.42
C GLU A 127 -12.42 9.27 7.63
N ALA A 128 -11.72 8.39 8.36
CA ALA A 128 -10.88 8.79 9.48
C ALA A 128 -9.74 9.73 9.05
N ALA A 129 -9.08 9.42 7.92
CA ALA A 129 -8.05 10.28 7.35
C ALA A 129 -8.59 11.64 6.89
N ARG A 130 -9.78 11.67 6.27
CA ARG A 130 -10.44 12.93 5.88
C ARG A 130 -10.78 13.79 7.10
N LEU A 131 -11.34 13.17 8.14
CA LEU A 131 -11.70 13.88 9.38
C LEU A 131 -10.46 14.39 10.12
N ALA A 132 -9.36 13.62 10.14
CA ALA A 132 -8.10 14.05 10.73
C ALA A 132 -7.52 15.27 9.99
N LYS A 133 -7.51 15.24 8.66
CA LYS A 133 -7.04 16.36 7.83
C LYS A 133 -7.89 17.61 8.02
N GLU A 134 -9.22 17.46 8.12
CA GLU A 134 -10.13 18.59 8.36
C GLU A 134 -9.90 19.23 9.74
N LYS A 135 -9.67 18.41 10.77
CA LYS A 135 -9.32 18.91 12.12
C LYS A 135 -7.99 19.64 12.13
N GLU A 136 -6.96 19.08 11.50
CA GLU A 136 -5.64 19.71 11.41
C GLU A 136 -5.73 21.06 10.66
N GLU A 137 -6.46 21.11 9.55
CA GLU A 137 -6.64 22.35 8.80
C GLU A 137 -7.40 23.42 9.60
N GLU A 138 -8.43 23.03 10.35
CA GLU A 138 -9.18 23.94 11.22
C GLU A 138 -8.32 24.43 12.40
N GLU A 139 -7.51 23.56 13.02
CA GLU A 139 -6.57 23.95 14.07
C GLU A 139 -5.52 24.94 13.54
N VAL A 140 -4.95 24.70 12.36
CA VAL A 140 -4.00 25.63 11.73
C VAL A 140 -4.65 26.99 11.42
N ARG A 141 -5.90 27.00 10.91
CA ARG A 141 -6.64 28.25 10.68
C ARG A 141 -6.90 29.00 11.99
N GLN A 142 -7.28 28.30 13.05
CA GLN A 142 -7.53 28.92 14.36
C GLN A 142 -6.25 29.49 14.96
N GLN A 143 -5.13 28.76 14.91
CA GLN A 143 -3.83 29.26 15.35
C GLN A 143 -3.38 30.48 14.55
N ALA A 144 -3.58 30.49 13.22
CA ALA A 144 -3.26 31.64 12.38
C ALA A 144 -4.09 32.88 12.73
N LEU A 145 -5.37 32.71 13.07
CA LEU A 145 -6.24 33.80 13.51
C LEU A 145 -5.82 34.36 14.88
N VAL A 146 -5.46 33.49 15.84
CA VAL A 146 -4.95 33.91 17.15
C VAL A 146 -3.64 34.68 16.98
N ALA A 147 -2.68 34.13 16.24
CA ALA A 147 -1.40 34.79 15.98
C ALA A 147 -1.57 36.14 15.27
N LYS A 148 -2.54 36.27 14.34
CA LYS A 148 -2.85 37.55 13.68
C LYS A 148 -3.40 38.56 14.68
N LYS A 149 -4.31 38.15 15.58
CA LYS A 149 -4.86 39.02 16.62
C LYS A 149 -3.78 39.49 17.60
N GLU A 150 -2.90 38.58 18.05
CA GLU A 150 -1.79 38.92 18.95
C GLU A 150 -0.81 39.90 18.30
N LYS A 151 -0.43 39.68 17.03
CA LYS A 151 0.43 40.61 16.28
C LYS A 151 -0.18 42.00 16.17
N GLU A 152 -1.49 42.11 15.93
CA GLU A 152 -2.18 43.39 15.87
C GLU A 152 -2.25 44.10 17.24
N ILE A 153 -2.40 43.36 18.34
CA ILE A 153 -2.35 43.90 19.71
C ILE A 153 -0.92 44.42 20.00
N GLN A 154 0.11 43.64 19.69
CA GLN A 154 1.51 44.03 19.90
C GLN A 154 1.88 45.28 19.09
N LYS A 155 1.49 45.37 17.80
CA LYS A 155 1.72 46.57 16.99
C LYS A 155 1.07 47.82 17.58
N LYS A 156 -0.17 47.69 18.07
CA LYS A 156 -0.88 48.81 18.71
C LYS A 156 -0.19 49.23 20.01
N ALA A 157 0.27 48.28 20.82
CA ALA A 157 1.02 48.54 22.03
C ALA A 157 2.37 49.24 21.74
N ILE A 158 3.16 48.73 20.79
CA ILE A 158 4.43 49.34 20.38
C ILE A 158 4.22 50.76 19.86
N LYS A 159 3.20 50.98 19.01
CA LYS A 159 2.88 52.33 18.51
C LYS A 159 2.56 53.31 19.64
N LYS A 160 1.82 52.86 20.66
CA LYS A 160 1.47 53.67 21.84
C LYS A 160 2.72 54.02 22.65
N GLU A 161 3.59 53.05 22.91
CA GLU A 161 4.82 53.28 23.68
C GLU A 161 5.84 54.14 22.93
N ARG A 162 6.02 53.96 21.62
CA ARG A 162 6.83 54.86 20.77
C ARG A 162 6.31 56.30 20.84
N GLN A 163 5.00 56.49 20.76
CA GLN A 163 4.41 57.83 20.86
C GLN A 163 4.61 58.46 22.24
N LYS A 164 4.50 57.66 23.31
CA LYS A 164 4.77 58.10 24.69
C LYS A 164 6.22 58.53 24.87
N LEU A 165 7.18 57.76 24.33
CA LEU A 165 8.61 58.09 24.35
C LEU A 165 8.87 59.43 23.64
N ARG A 166 8.41 59.57 22.39
CA ARG A 166 8.57 60.81 21.60
C ARG A 166 8.00 62.03 22.32
N THR A 167 6.82 61.89 22.91
CA THR A 167 6.13 62.98 23.60
C THR A 167 6.87 63.39 24.87
N THR A 168 7.37 62.42 25.64
CA THR A 168 8.13 62.68 26.87
C THR A 168 9.47 63.36 26.56
N CYS A 169 10.22 62.86 25.57
CA CYS A 169 11.47 63.48 25.13
C CYS A 169 11.24 64.90 24.57
N LYS A 170 10.16 65.13 23.83
CA LYS A 170 9.79 66.47 23.32
C LYS A 170 9.46 67.44 24.46
N ASN A 171 8.71 67.01 25.46
CA ASN A 171 8.35 67.84 26.62
C ASN A 171 9.57 68.30 27.42
N TRP A 172 10.66 67.54 27.35
CA TRP A 172 11.95 67.87 27.99
C TRP A 172 12.95 68.54 27.04
N ASN A 173 12.45 69.08 25.92
CA ASN A 173 13.23 69.73 24.86
C ASN A 173 14.41 68.87 24.37
N TYR A 174 14.21 67.55 24.24
CA TYR A 174 15.26 66.60 23.86
C TYR A 174 16.55 66.72 24.68
N PHE A 175 16.41 67.13 25.95
CA PHE A 175 17.50 67.22 26.93
C PHE A 175 18.68 68.13 26.54
N SER A 176 18.46 69.07 25.61
CA SER A 176 19.42 70.09 25.21
C SER A 176 18.71 71.41 24.94
N ASP A 177 19.42 72.52 25.07
CA ASP A 177 18.92 73.85 24.67
C ASP A 177 19.61 74.34 23.39
N ASN A 178 20.57 73.57 22.87
CA ASN A 178 21.24 73.78 21.59
C ASN A 178 20.53 72.99 20.48
N GLU A 179 20.11 73.70 19.42
CA GLU A 179 19.38 73.16 18.27
C GLU A 179 20.09 71.97 17.60
N ALA A 180 21.42 72.04 17.44
CA ALA A 180 22.19 70.96 16.81
C ALA A 180 22.19 69.66 17.62
N ASP A 181 22.20 69.76 18.95
CA ASP A 181 22.20 68.59 19.84
C ASP A 181 20.78 68.04 20.02
N CYS A 182 19.75 68.89 19.96
CA CYS A 182 18.36 68.48 19.90
C CYS A 182 18.08 67.60 18.67
N VAL A 183 18.55 68.01 17.49
CA VAL A 183 18.38 67.23 16.25
C VAL A 183 19.04 65.86 16.35
N LYS A 184 20.28 65.78 16.88
CA LYS A 184 20.95 64.48 17.11
C LYS A 184 20.17 63.60 18.07
N MET A 185 19.68 64.16 19.18
CA MET A 185 18.90 63.40 20.15
C MET A 185 17.55 62.94 19.56
N MET A 186 16.93 63.73 18.66
CA MET A 186 15.75 63.30 17.92
C MET A 186 16.03 62.06 17.06
N GLU A 187 17.13 62.06 16.31
CA GLU A 187 17.54 60.91 15.50
C GLU A 187 17.79 59.67 16.36
N GLU A 188 18.47 59.83 17.51
CA GLU A 188 18.71 58.71 18.43
C GLU A 188 17.42 58.18 19.06
N VAL A 189 16.47 59.05 19.43
CA VAL A 189 15.15 58.63 19.93
C VAL A 189 14.34 57.89 18.87
N GLU A 190 14.44 58.26 17.59
CA GLU A 190 13.83 57.50 16.50
C GLU A 190 14.50 56.14 16.30
N LYS A 191 15.84 56.06 16.41
CA LYS A 191 16.56 54.77 16.40
C LYS A 191 16.10 53.87 17.55
N LEU A 192 15.93 54.42 18.76
CA LEU A 192 15.35 53.68 19.89
C LEU A 192 13.94 53.19 19.59
N CYS A 193 13.09 54.04 19.02
CA CYS A 193 11.73 53.66 18.64
C CYS A 193 11.75 52.46 17.70
N ASP A 194 12.63 52.45 16.72
CA ASP A 194 12.68 51.39 15.70
C ASP A 194 13.33 50.09 16.18
N ARG A 195 14.31 50.16 17.07
CA ARG A 195 15.10 49.00 17.52
C ARG A 195 14.59 48.36 18.80
N LEU A 196 13.98 49.13 19.72
CA LEU A 196 13.51 48.57 20.99
C LEU A 196 12.22 47.76 20.82
N GLU A 197 12.20 46.61 21.49
CA GLU A 197 11.00 45.79 21.66
C GLU A 197 10.02 46.43 22.65
N LEU A 198 8.78 45.93 22.65
CA LEU A 198 7.70 46.46 23.49
C LEU A 198 8.09 46.55 24.98
N ALA A 199 8.68 45.48 25.53
CA ALA A 199 9.05 45.42 26.95
C ALA A 199 10.11 46.48 27.31
N SER A 200 11.12 46.66 26.46
CA SER A 200 12.17 47.66 26.66
C SER A 200 11.65 49.08 26.49
N LEU A 201 10.74 49.32 25.54
CA LEU A 201 10.05 50.61 25.39
C LEU A 201 9.19 50.95 26.62
N GLN A 202 8.47 49.96 27.18
CA GLN A 202 7.68 50.14 28.41
C GLN A 202 8.59 50.47 29.60
N CYS A 203 9.66 49.70 29.80
CA CYS A 203 10.63 49.93 30.87
C CYS A 203 11.28 51.32 30.77
N LEU A 204 11.70 51.71 29.56
CA LEU A 204 12.25 53.06 29.32
C LEU A 204 11.21 54.14 29.60
N ASN A 205 9.99 54.00 29.10
CA ASN A 205 8.93 54.96 29.36
C ASN A 205 8.59 55.07 30.85
N GLU A 206 8.54 53.96 31.59
CA GLU A 206 8.36 53.95 33.04
C GLU A 206 9.47 54.71 33.75
N ALA A 207 10.73 54.43 33.40
CA ALA A 207 11.90 55.16 33.93
C ALA A 207 11.83 56.67 33.62
N LEU A 208 11.37 57.06 32.44
CA LEU A 208 11.17 58.47 32.09
C LEU A 208 10.00 59.11 32.85
N THR A 209 9.02 58.33 33.30
CA THR A 209 7.91 58.87 34.09
C THR A 209 8.28 59.01 35.57
N SER A 210 9.25 58.22 36.07
CA SER A 210 9.64 58.17 37.49
C SER A 210 10.92 58.96 37.83
N THR A 211 11.50 59.70 36.88
CA THR A 211 12.78 60.40 37.06
C THR A 211 12.68 61.89 36.71
N THR A 212 13.70 62.66 37.10
CA THR A 212 13.86 64.06 36.67
C THR A 212 14.40 64.14 35.23
N ARG A 213 14.39 65.33 34.62
CA ARG A 213 14.90 65.56 33.24
C ARG A 213 16.31 64.99 33.05
N GLU A 214 17.18 65.15 34.04
CA GLU A 214 18.58 64.71 34.02
C GLU A 214 18.70 63.18 34.19
N GLY A 215 17.90 62.60 35.09
CA GLY A 215 17.82 61.14 35.25
C GLY A 215 17.25 60.45 34.00
N GLY A 216 16.24 61.07 33.38
CA GLY A 216 15.67 60.62 32.12
C GLY A 216 16.66 60.70 30.97
N LYS A 217 17.45 61.78 30.89
CA LYS A 217 18.54 61.91 29.91
C LYS A 217 19.53 60.74 30.02
N ALA A 218 19.97 60.41 31.24
CA ALA A 218 20.88 59.30 31.47
C ALA A 218 20.27 57.95 31.06
N ALA A 219 18.98 57.73 31.33
CA ALA A 219 18.28 56.51 30.93
C ALA A 219 18.17 56.36 29.41
N VAL A 220 17.85 57.44 28.68
CA VAL A 220 17.80 57.45 27.21
C VAL A 220 19.18 57.21 26.61
N VAL A 221 20.20 57.93 27.09
CA VAL A 221 21.58 57.78 26.59
C VAL A 221 22.11 56.36 26.82
N LYS A 222 21.85 55.77 27.99
CA LYS A 222 22.22 54.38 28.27
C LYS A 222 21.60 53.40 27.25
N GLN A 223 20.31 53.56 26.95
CA GLN A 223 19.63 52.72 25.95
C GLN A 223 20.18 52.95 24.53
N ILE A 224 20.57 54.18 24.19
CA ILE A 224 21.19 54.51 22.91
C ILE A 224 22.54 53.80 22.77
N GLU A 225 23.38 53.84 23.81
CA GLU A 225 24.67 53.17 23.84
C GLU A 225 24.52 51.65 23.69
N GLU A 226 23.57 51.05 24.40
CA GLU A 226 23.27 49.61 24.30
C GLU A 226 22.83 49.23 22.88
N ILE A 227 21.96 50.01 22.23
CA ILE A 227 21.54 49.76 20.85
C ILE A 227 22.69 49.95 19.86
N ASN A 228 23.50 51.00 20.02
CA ASN A 228 24.63 51.25 19.11
C ASN A 228 25.69 50.15 19.22
N GLU A 229 25.93 49.63 20.43
CA GLU A 229 26.79 48.46 20.64
C GLU A 229 26.21 47.21 19.98
N GLN A 230 24.90 47.00 20.10
CA GLN A 230 24.22 45.88 19.45
C GLN A 230 24.31 45.97 17.92
N ILE A 231 24.06 47.15 17.33
CA ILE A 231 24.18 47.38 15.89
C ILE A 231 25.62 47.12 15.42
N ARG A 232 26.61 47.55 16.20
CA ARG A 232 28.03 47.31 15.88
C ARG A 232 28.32 45.81 15.84
N ARG A 233 27.88 45.05 16.84
CA ARG A 233 28.04 43.58 16.87
C ARG A 233 27.33 42.90 15.71
N GLU A 234 26.09 43.27 15.41
CA GLU A 234 25.33 42.74 14.26
C GLU A 234 26.09 42.99 12.94
N LYS A 235 26.67 44.18 12.77
CA LYS A 235 27.45 44.54 11.58
C LYS A 235 28.74 43.73 11.49
N GLU A 236 29.48 43.59 12.59
CA GLU A 236 30.70 42.77 12.65
C GLU A 236 30.41 41.29 12.36
N GLU A 237 29.33 40.75 12.91
CA GLU A 237 28.88 39.38 12.63
C GLU A 237 28.44 39.19 11.18
N ALA A 238 27.71 40.14 10.60
CA ALA A 238 27.30 40.09 9.21
C ALA A 238 28.51 40.16 8.26
N GLU A 239 29.48 41.04 8.54
CA GLU A 239 30.74 41.13 7.80
C GLU A 239 31.56 39.84 7.94
N ALA A 240 31.61 39.23 9.14
CA ALA A 240 32.28 37.95 9.35
C ALA A 240 31.60 36.80 8.59
N ARG A 241 30.26 36.73 8.58
CA ARG A 241 29.49 35.74 7.79
C ARG A 241 29.70 35.93 6.29
N MET A 242 29.72 37.17 5.81
CA MET A 242 29.97 37.48 4.40
C MET A 242 31.40 37.09 3.99
N ARG A 243 32.41 37.39 4.83
CA ARG A 243 33.80 36.97 4.63
C ARG A 243 33.99 35.45 4.68
N GLN A 244 33.24 34.76 5.53
CA GLN A 244 33.24 33.29 5.54
C GLN A 244 32.61 32.74 4.25
N ALA A 245 31.48 33.28 3.80
CA ALA A 245 30.79 32.88 2.58
C ALA A 245 31.66 33.08 1.32
N THR A 246 32.36 34.21 1.19
CA THR A 246 33.27 34.48 0.06
C THR A 246 34.49 33.55 0.08
N LYS A 247 35.05 33.26 1.27
CA LYS A 247 36.20 32.35 1.42
C LYS A 247 35.84 30.89 1.12
N SER A 248 34.60 30.46 1.41
CA SER A 248 34.10 29.15 0.96
C SER A 248 33.85 29.08 -0.55
N SER A 249 33.50 30.21 -1.20
CA SER A 249 33.31 30.29 -2.66
C SER A 249 34.64 30.35 -3.43
N GLU A 250 35.70 30.95 -2.88
CA GLU A 250 37.03 30.98 -3.52
C GLU A 250 37.79 29.64 -3.36
N LYS A 251 37.51 28.89 -2.29
CA LYS A 251 38.11 27.57 -2.05
C LYS A 251 37.53 26.48 -2.97
N SER A 252 36.38 26.73 -3.63
CA SER A 252 35.88 25.89 -4.72
C SER A 252 36.48 26.21 -6.11
N THR A 253 37.20 27.32 -6.27
CA THR A 253 37.74 27.75 -7.58
C THR A 253 39.26 27.68 -7.69
N THR A 254 39.98 27.39 -6.60
CA THR A 254 41.46 27.39 -6.59
C THR A 254 42.06 26.17 -5.87
N GLY A 255 41.63 24.97 -6.25
CA GLY A 255 42.20 23.73 -5.73
C GLY A 255 42.06 22.55 -6.69
N GLY A 256 43.04 22.38 -7.59
CA GLY A 256 43.47 21.07 -8.11
C GLY A 256 42.58 20.40 -9.17
N GLY A 257 43.14 20.22 -10.36
CA GLY A 257 42.49 19.54 -11.49
C GLY A 257 42.05 18.10 -11.19
N GLY A 258 40.86 17.77 -11.69
CA GLY A 258 40.27 16.43 -11.58
C GLY A 258 38.74 16.45 -11.56
N GLY A 259 38.11 17.26 -12.43
CA GLY A 259 36.65 17.41 -12.46
C GLY A 259 35.96 16.24 -13.14
N SER A 260 35.65 15.19 -12.38
CA SER A 260 34.49 14.34 -12.68
C SER A 260 33.26 15.24 -12.63
N LYS A 261 32.57 15.40 -13.76
CA LYS A 261 31.26 16.08 -13.79
C LYS A 261 30.28 15.23 -12.99
N ASN A 262 30.04 15.61 -11.74
CA ASN A 262 28.89 15.10 -10.97
C ASN A 262 27.62 15.62 -11.63
N TRP A 263 27.04 14.81 -12.51
CA TRP A 263 25.70 15.04 -13.03
C TRP A 263 24.71 14.93 -11.86
N PRO A 264 23.78 15.88 -11.70
CA PRO A 264 22.72 15.75 -10.71
C PRO A 264 21.89 14.49 -11.03
N GLU A 265 21.38 13.84 -9.99
CA GLU A 265 20.66 12.55 -10.07
C GLU A 265 19.52 12.59 -11.09
N ASP A 266 18.82 13.73 -11.18
CA ASP A 266 17.72 13.95 -12.14
C ASP A 266 18.20 13.90 -13.60
N ASP A 267 19.37 14.47 -13.91
CA ASP A 267 19.94 14.45 -15.26
C ASP A 267 20.47 13.05 -15.61
N LEU A 268 20.97 12.31 -14.62
CA LEU A 268 21.45 10.94 -14.77
C LEU A 268 20.27 10.00 -15.08
N GLN A 269 19.15 10.17 -14.40
CA GLN A 269 17.90 9.46 -14.68
C GLN A 269 17.32 9.83 -16.05
N LEU A 270 17.40 11.10 -16.44
CA LEU A 270 16.96 11.55 -17.76
C LEU A 270 17.81 10.91 -18.87
N LEU A 271 19.14 10.84 -18.68
CA LEU A 271 20.06 10.21 -19.62
C LEU A 271 19.79 8.70 -19.76
N ILE A 272 19.60 7.99 -18.64
CA ILE A 272 19.24 6.57 -18.64
C ILE A 272 17.94 6.35 -19.41
N LYS A 273 16.93 7.21 -19.19
CA LYS A 273 15.65 7.14 -19.89
C LYS A 273 15.81 7.39 -21.39
N ALA A 274 16.63 8.36 -21.80
CA ALA A 274 16.88 8.68 -23.20
C ALA A 274 17.62 7.55 -23.92
N VAL A 275 18.62 6.93 -23.29
CA VAL A 275 19.38 5.80 -23.87
C VAL A 275 18.50 4.55 -24.04
N ASN A 276 17.56 4.32 -23.10
CA ASN A 276 16.58 3.24 -23.24
C ASN A 276 15.55 3.53 -24.34
N LEU A 277 15.20 4.81 -24.56
CA LEU A 277 14.25 5.21 -25.60
C LEU A 277 14.87 5.16 -27.01
N PHE A 278 16.18 5.41 -27.10
CA PHE A 278 16.95 5.39 -28.36
C PHE A 278 18.24 4.55 -28.19
N PRO A 279 18.14 3.21 -28.28
CA PRO A 279 19.30 2.35 -28.18
C PRO A 279 20.30 2.62 -29.31
N ALA A 280 21.60 2.58 -29.00
CA ALA A 280 22.65 2.79 -29.99
C ALA A 280 22.49 1.84 -31.19
N GLY A 281 22.18 2.41 -32.37
CA GLY A 281 21.90 1.66 -33.60
C GLY A 281 20.56 2.01 -34.26
N THR A 282 19.66 2.77 -33.61
CA THR A 282 18.50 3.36 -34.28
C THR A 282 18.95 4.56 -35.12
N ASN A 283 19.24 4.34 -36.40
CA ASN A 283 19.26 5.41 -37.39
C ASN A 283 17.81 5.88 -37.62
N SER A 284 17.61 7.19 -37.62
CA SER A 284 16.36 7.87 -37.98
C SER A 284 15.88 7.54 -39.40
#